data_AF-A0AAJ2F3P6-F1
#
_entry.id   AF-A0AAJ2F3P6-F1
#
_cell.length_a   1.000
_cell.length_b   1.000
_cell.length_c   1.000
_cell.angle_alpha   90.00
_cell.angle_beta   90.00
_cell.angle_gamma   90.00
#
_symmetry.space_group_name_H-M   'P 1'
#
loop_
_entity.id
_entity.type
_entity.pdbx_description
1 polymer ?
#
loop_
_entity_poly.entity_id
_entity_poly.type
_entity_poly.pdbx_seq_one_letter_code
_entity_poly.pdbx_strand_id
1 'polypeptide(L)'
;MVVLERYISPYDGKSIVLGVYSTIEIANNAKQLYIAKCKNIDKWSEQSYRTVNLDVDVSIEDISDILVFHEGLSNGIIYLINSVDEGFGQIGSRIIKAFFTESEAKEYVIEMEKQEKEYEPSWYEIEIKTLDSFDFED
;
A
#
# COMPACT_ATOMS: atom_id res chain seq x y z
N MET A 1 12.08 0.29 7.45
CA MET A 1 11.62 -0.02 6.07
C MET A 1 10.47 0.92 5.79
N VAL A 2 10.31 1.39 4.56
CA VAL A 2 9.27 2.36 4.23
C VAL A 2 8.42 1.90 3.05
N VAL A 3 7.16 2.33 3.03
CA VAL A 3 6.24 2.16 1.90
C VAL A 3 6.10 3.49 1.17
N LEU A 4 6.08 3.43 -0.16
CA LEU A 4 5.66 4.54 -1.01
C LEU A 4 4.20 4.31 -1.42
N GLU A 5 3.32 5.21 -1.01
CA GLU A 5 1.89 5.12 -1.29
C GLU A 5 1.42 6.30 -2.14
N ARG A 6 0.47 6.04 -3.04
CA ARG A 6 -0.29 7.05 -3.75
C ARG A 6 -1.69 7.11 -3.19
N TYR A 7 -2.02 8.23 -2.56
CA TYR A 7 -3.37 8.55 -2.14
C TYR A 7 -4.28 8.78 -3.35
N ILE A 8 -5.41 8.07 -3.35
CA ILE A 8 -6.53 8.22 -4.27
C ILE A 8 -7.76 8.58 -3.44
N SER A 9 -8.59 9.49 -3.95
CA SER A 9 -9.86 9.83 -3.29
C SER A 9 -10.68 8.56 -3.06
N PRO A 10 -11.18 8.32 -1.83
CA PRO A 10 -11.98 7.14 -1.52
C PRO A 10 -13.21 6.95 -2.41
N TYR A 11 -13.68 8.02 -3.07
CA TYR A 11 -14.81 7.99 -4.00
C TYR A 11 -14.44 7.48 -5.40
N ASP A 12 -13.16 7.48 -5.76
CA ASP A 12 -12.68 6.99 -7.06
C ASP A 12 -11.95 5.65 -6.94
N GLY A 13 -11.39 5.34 -5.77
CA GLY A 13 -10.74 4.07 -5.48
C GLY A 13 -9.91 4.08 -4.20
N LYS A 14 -9.31 2.94 -3.89
CA LYS A 14 -8.36 2.81 -2.78
C LYS A 14 -7.02 3.46 -3.10
N SER A 15 -6.28 3.86 -2.06
CA SER A 15 -4.86 4.20 -2.20
C SER A 15 -4.08 3.04 -2.80
N ILE A 16 -3.00 3.36 -3.51
CA ILE A 16 -2.16 2.40 -4.25
C ILE A 16 -0.78 2.33 -3.61
N VAL A 17 -0.33 1.12 -3.28
CA VAL A 17 1.06 0.89 -2.87
C VAL A 17 1.96 0.83 -4.10
N LEU A 18 2.83 1.83 -4.25
CA LEU A 18 3.75 1.92 -5.38
C LEU A 18 5.01 1.05 -5.18
N GLY A 19 5.43 0.82 -3.94
CA GLY A 19 6.57 -0.02 -3.62
C GLY A 19 6.95 -0.04 -2.14
N VAL A 20 7.84 -0.98 -1.80
CA VAL A 20 8.44 -1.10 -0.47
C VAL A 20 9.94 -0.92 -0.59
N TYR A 21 10.52 -0.09 0.27
CA TYR A 21 11.92 0.31 0.18
C TYR A 21 12.65 0.09 1.50
N SER A 22 13.89 -0.38 1.39
CA SER A 22 14.77 -0.61 2.54
C SER A 22 15.13 0.69 3.26
N THR A 23 15.22 1.80 2.52
CA THR A 23 15.60 3.11 3.04
C THR A 23 14.73 4.25 2.50
N ILE A 24 14.66 5.34 3.26
CA ILE A 24 13.97 6.57 2.85
C ILE A 24 14.62 7.23 1.62
N GLU A 25 15.93 7.05 1.42
CA GLU A 25 16.65 7.61 0.28
C GLU A 25 16.18 6.97 -1.04
N ILE A 26 16.10 5.63 -1.07
CA ILE A 26 15.63 4.89 -2.24
C ILE A 26 14.16 5.23 -2.51
N ALA A 27 13.32 5.29 -1.47
CA ALA A 27 11.91 5.68 -1.60
C ALA A 27 11.73 7.11 -2.16
N ASN A 28 12.58 8.07 -1.77
CA ASN A 28 12.54 9.42 -2.33
C ASN A 28 12.90 9.43 -3.82
N ASN A 29 13.91 8.68 -4.23
CA ASN A 29 14.27 8.55 -5.63
C ASN A 29 13.11 7.94 -6.44
N ALA A 30 12.50 6.87 -5.93
CA ALA A 30 11.31 6.25 -6.52
C ALA A 30 10.12 7.23 -6.61
N LYS A 31 9.84 8.01 -5.54
CA LYS A 31 8.82 9.06 -5.53
C LYS A 31 9.03 10.06 -6.68
N GLN A 32 10.25 10.56 -6.85
CA GLN A 32 10.56 11.52 -7.93
C GLN A 32 10.36 10.91 -9.32
N LEU A 33 10.76 9.66 -9.52
CA LEU A 33 10.54 8.94 -10.78
C LEU A 33 9.05 8.77 -11.09
N TYR A 34 8.25 8.38 -10.10
CA TYR A 34 6.80 8.25 -10.26
C TYR A 34 6.15 9.59 -10.63
N ILE A 35 6.44 10.65 -9.87
CA ILE A 35 5.90 11.99 -10.12
C ILE A 35 6.28 12.47 -11.52
N ALA A 36 7.54 12.26 -11.94
CA ALA A 36 7.99 12.64 -13.27
C ALA A 36 7.24 11.89 -14.39
N LYS A 37 6.91 10.61 -14.19
CA LYS A 37 6.13 9.83 -15.16
C LYS A 37 4.67 10.29 -15.21
N CYS A 38 4.04 10.51 -14.06
CA CYS A 38 2.64 10.96 -13.95
C CYS A 38 2.40 12.33 -14.59
N LYS A 39 3.40 13.21 -14.71
CA LYS A 39 3.25 14.50 -15.43
C LYS A 39 2.69 14.38 -16.84
N ASN A 40 2.87 13.24 -17.51
CA ASN A 40 2.43 13.05 -18.88
C ASN A 40 1.23 12.08 -19.01
N ILE A 41 1.04 11.17 -18.06
CA ILE A 41 0.13 10.02 -18.18
C ILE A 41 -0.48 9.61 -16.82
N ASP A 42 -0.86 10.56 -15.98
CA ASP A 42 -1.54 10.23 -14.71
C ASP A 42 -3.00 9.84 -14.95
N LYS A 43 -3.31 8.55 -14.77
CA LYS A 43 -4.69 8.03 -14.82
C LYS A 43 -5.58 8.60 -13.71
N TRP A 44 -4.96 9.05 -12.62
CA TRP A 44 -5.64 9.56 -11.45
C TRP A 44 -5.50 11.08 -11.33
N SER A 45 -5.31 11.77 -12.47
CA SER A 45 -5.19 13.24 -12.51
C SER A 45 -6.50 13.94 -12.15
N GLU A 46 -7.63 13.28 -12.41
CA GLU A 46 -8.96 13.75 -12.06
C GLU A 46 -9.52 12.85 -10.96
N GLN A 47 -9.87 13.45 -9.83
CA GLN A 47 -10.42 12.76 -8.67
C GLN A 47 -11.59 13.57 -8.09
N SER A 48 -12.63 12.85 -7.68
CA SER A 48 -13.83 13.38 -7.05
C SER A 48 -13.50 14.19 -5.79
N TYR A 49 -14.14 15.35 -5.67
CA TYR A 49 -14.08 16.27 -4.52
C TYR A 49 -12.71 16.90 -4.21
N ARG A 50 -11.74 16.88 -5.14
CA ARG A 50 -10.42 17.47 -4.90
C ARG A 50 -9.65 17.83 -6.16
N THR A 51 -8.56 18.58 -5.96
CA THR A 51 -7.52 18.77 -6.97
C THR A 51 -6.31 17.92 -6.59
N VAL A 52 -5.80 17.16 -7.56
CA VAL A 52 -4.67 16.25 -7.38
C VAL A 52 -3.36 17.03 -7.26
N ASN A 53 -2.54 16.65 -6.27
CA ASN A 53 -1.21 17.21 -6.07
C ASN A 53 -0.24 16.08 -5.73
N LEU A 54 0.51 15.61 -6.74
CA LEU A 54 1.41 14.47 -6.62
C LEU A 54 2.47 14.61 -5.51
N ASP A 55 2.91 15.83 -5.19
CA ASP A 55 3.91 16.04 -4.15
C ASP A 55 3.38 15.70 -2.75
N VAL A 56 2.08 15.92 -2.54
CA VAL A 56 1.35 15.65 -1.28
C VAL A 56 0.76 14.24 -1.28
N ASP A 57 0.19 13.85 -2.41
CA ASP A 57 -0.55 12.60 -2.56
C ASP A 57 0.35 11.37 -2.70
N VAL A 58 1.65 11.55 -2.92
CA VAL A 58 2.61 10.45 -2.92
C VAL A 58 3.38 10.53 -1.61
N SER A 59 3.05 9.69 -0.64
CA SER A 59 3.64 9.70 0.69
C SER A 59 4.65 8.58 0.87
N ILE A 60 5.59 8.79 1.81
CA ILE A 60 6.51 7.75 2.28
C ILE A 60 6.18 7.52 3.74
N GLU A 61 5.86 6.29 4.10
CA GLU A 61 5.44 5.91 5.46
C GLU A 61 6.36 4.84 6.03
N ASP A 62 6.71 4.97 7.31
CA ASP A 62 7.50 3.95 8.02
C ASP A 62 6.58 2.79 8.42
N ILE A 63 6.94 1.58 8.00
CA ILE A 63 6.19 0.36 8.32
C ILE A 63 6.88 -0.52 9.35
N SER A 64 7.95 -0.04 9.99
CA SER A 64 8.77 -0.84 10.90
C SER A 64 7.99 -1.35 12.11
N ASP A 65 6.97 -0.62 12.56
CA ASP A 65 6.12 -1.00 13.70
C ASP A 65 5.11 -2.11 13.35
N ILE A 66 4.74 -2.25 12.07
CA ILE A 66 3.79 -3.26 11.60
C ILE A 66 4.49 -4.46 10.93
N LEU A 67 5.78 -4.33 10.64
CA LEU A 67 6.62 -5.37 10.06
C LEU A 67 6.91 -6.49 11.07
N VAL A 68 6.59 -7.72 10.71
CA VAL A 68 6.95 -8.91 11.49
C VAL A 68 8.26 -9.47 10.96
N PHE A 69 9.34 -9.31 11.73
CA PHE A 69 10.64 -9.86 11.37
C PHE A 69 10.88 -11.20 12.07
N HIS A 70 11.12 -12.25 11.28
CA HIS A 70 11.70 -13.49 11.74
C HIS A 70 13.10 -13.62 11.13
N GLU A 71 14.10 -13.93 11.98
CA GLU A 71 15.47 -14.12 11.52
C GLU A 71 15.53 -15.16 10.40
N GLY A 72 16.11 -14.78 9.25
CA GLY A 72 16.61 -15.75 8.27
C GLY A 72 16.03 -15.72 6.86
N LEU A 73 15.02 -14.92 6.54
CA LEU A 73 14.46 -14.89 5.18
C LEU A 73 14.04 -13.48 4.77
N SER A 74 14.81 -12.86 3.87
CA SER A 74 14.23 -11.95 2.90
C SER A 74 14.71 -12.39 1.52
N ASN A 75 13.84 -13.03 0.75
CA ASN A 75 14.02 -13.21 -0.69
C ASN A 75 13.83 -11.88 -1.47
N GLY A 76 13.78 -10.76 -0.75
CA GLY A 76 13.41 -9.46 -1.29
C GLY A 76 11.92 -9.32 -1.54
N ILE A 77 11.05 -10.26 -1.14
CA ILE A 77 9.59 -10.14 -1.29
C ILE A 77 8.98 -9.74 0.05
N ILE A 78 8.09 -8.76 0.01
CA ILE A 78 7.30 -8.25 1.12
C ILE A 78 5.83 -8.49 0.81
N TYR A 79 5.12 -9.07 1.76
CA TYR A 79 3.68 -9.30 1.71
C TYR A 79 2.99 -8.29 2.63
N LEU A 80 2.29 -7.32 2.04
CA LEU A 80 1.56 -6.29 2.76
C LEU A 80 0.11 -6.73 2.93
N ILE A 81 -0.40 -6.64 4.16
CA ILE A 81 -1.81 -6.87 4.46
C ILE A 81 -2.52 -5.53 4.48
N ASN A 82 -3.40 -5.33 3.51
CA ASN A 82 -4.30 -4.19 3.45
C ASN A 82 -5.65 -4.58 4.04
N SER A 83 -6.09 -3.84 5.05
CA SER A 83 -7.50 -3.80 5.42
C SER A 83 -8.20 -2.87 4.44
N VAL A 84 -9.27 -3.35 3.83
CA VAL A 84 -10.12 -2.58 2.92
C VAL A 84 -11.52 -2.53 3.53
N ASP A 85 -12.12 -1.35 3.51
CA ASP A 85 -13.49 -1.11 3.94
C ASP A 85 -14.25 -0.38 2.84
N GLU A 86 -15.53 -0.72 2.67
CA GLU A 86 -16.42 -0.06 1.75
C GLU A 86 -17.71 0.39 2.46
N GLY A 87 -17.99 1.68 2.38
CA GLY A 87 -19.16 2.28 3.01
C GLY A 87 -19.53 3.60 2.36
N PHE A 88 -20.83 3.88 2.22
CA PHE A 88 -21.35 5.15 1.68
C PHE A 88 -20.78 5.57 0.31
N GLY A 89 -20.39 4.59 -0.53
CA GLY A 89 -19.77 4.85 -1.83
C GLY A 89 -18.31 5.29 -1.75
N GLN A 90 -17.64 5.04 -0.62
CA GLN A 90 -16.23 5.26 -0.40
C GLN A 90 -15.51 3.93 -0.17
N ILE A 91 -14.28 3.83 -0.64
CA ILE A 91 -13.38 2.71 -0.41
C ILE A 91 -12.18 3.21 0.40
N GLY A 92 -12.10 2.77 1.65
CA GLY A 92 -10.94 2.98 2.51
C GLY A 92 -9.94 1.84 2.37
N SER A 93 -8.65 2.14 2.42
CA SER A 93 -7.61 1.12 2.54
C SER A 93 -6.53 1.55 3.53
N ARG A 94 -5.97 0.57 4.24
CA ARG A 94 -4.85 0.78 5.16
C ARG A 94 -3.98 -0.45 5.29
N ILE A 95 -2.66 -0.25 5.22
CA ILE A 95 -1.69 -1.30 5.54
C ILE A 95 -1.69 -1.53 7.05
N ILE A 96 -2.02 -2.74 7.48
CA ILE A 96 -2.11 -3.11 8.91
C ILE A 96 -1.01 -4.06 9.36
N LYS A 97 -0.39 -4.78 8.41
CA LYS A 97 0.69 -5.72 8.70
C LYS A 97 1.59 -5.93 7.49
N ALA A 98 2.85 -6.28 7.73
CA ALA A 98 3.79 -6.65 6.68
C ALA A 98 4.59 -7.90 7.11
N PHE A 99 4.78 -8.83 6.16
CA PHE A 99 5.44 -10.11 6.36
C PHE A 99 6.50 -10.37 5.29
N PHE A 100 7.48 -11.22 5.61
CA PHE A 100 8.49 -11.69 4.66
C PHE A 100 8.14 -13.02 4.00
N THR A 101 7.08 -13.69 4.45
CA THR A 101 6.64 -14.98 3.90
C THR A 101 5.16 -14.97 3.55
N GLU A 102 4.81 -15.70 2.49
CA GLU A 102 3.43 -15.86 2.05
C GLU A 102 2.57 -16.63 3.08
N SER A 103 3.15 -17.62 3.76
CA SER A 103 2.43 -18.45 4.73
C SER A 103 1.94 -17.61 5.90
N GLU A 104 2.82 -16.79 6.48
CA GLU A 104 2.46 -15.91 7.61
C GLU A 104 1.42 -14.87 7.22
N ALA A 105 1.56 -14.28 6.02
CA ALA A 105 0.58 -13.34 5.49
C ALA A 105 -0.81 -13.98 5.35
N LYS A 106 -0.88 -15.20 4.80
CA LYS A 106 -2.13 -15.96 4.66
C LYS A 106 -2.73 -16.38 6.00
N GLU A 107 -1.90 -16.90 6.91
CA GLU A 107 -2.33 -17.27 8.26
C GLU A 107 -2.92 -16.07 8.99
N TYR A 108 -2.29 -14.90 8.89
CA TYR A 108 -2.80 -13.67 9.47
C TYR A 108 -4.16 -13.27 8.90
N VAL A 109 -4.33 -13.31 7.56
CA VAL A 109 -5.62 -13.00 6.93
C VAL A 109 -6.72 -13.96 7.38
N ILE A 110 -6.45 -15.27 7.39
CA ILE A 110 -7.40 -16.29 7.87
C ILE A 110 -7.81 -16.02 9.32
N GLU A 111 -6.85 -15.62 10.17
CA GLU A 111 -7.09 -15.31 11.58
C GLU A 111 -7.96 -14.05 11.75
N MET A 112 -7.75 -13.03 10.91
CA MET A 112 -8.54 -11.81 10.91
C MET A 112 -9.95 -12.03 10.35
N GLU A 113 -10.12 -12.92 9.37
CA GLU A 113 -11.43 -13.26 8.80
C GLU A 113 -12.33 -14.07 9.76
N LYS A 114 -11.75 -14.79 10.72
CA LYS A 114 -12.50 -15.49 11.78
C LYS A 114 -13.12 -14.54 12.81
N GLN A 115 -12.65 -13.30 12.89
CA GLN A 115 -13.17 -12.32 13.84
C GLN A 115 -14.47 -11.73 13.29
N GLU A 116 -15.52 -11.65 14.12
CA GLU A 116 -16.78 -11.03 13.73
C GLU A 116 -16.53 -9.54 13.38
N LYS A 117 -16.99 -9.12 12.21
CA LYS A 117 -16.90 -7.73 11.74
C LYS A 117 -18.08 -6.96 12.30
N GLU A 118 -17.78 -5.86 12.97
CA GLU A 118 -18.75 -5.20 13.85
C GLU A 118 -19.71 -4.27 13.08
N TYR A 119 -19.29 -3.61 11.98
CA TYR A 119 -20.14 -2.56 11.36
C TYR A 119 -20.10 -2.39 9.83
N GLU A 120 -19.01 -2.70 9.11
CA GLU A 120 -18.90 -2.39 7.67
C GLU A 120 -18.40 -3.57 6.82
N PRO A 121 -18.80 -3.68 5.53
CA PRO A 121 -18.18 -4.57 4.57
C PRO A 121 -16.68 -4.28 4.50
N SER A 122 -15.90 -5.12 5.16
CA SER A 122 -14.44 -5.06 5.10
C SER A 122 -13.88 -6.39 4.62
N TRP A 123 -12.68 -6.37 4.06
CA TRP A 123 -11.93 -7.56 3.70
C TRP A 123 -10.44 -7.26 3.80
N TYR A 124 -9.62 -8.30 3.64
CA TYR A 124 -8.18 -8.17 3.68
C TYR A 124 -7.60 -8.58 2.34
N GLU A 125 -6.66 -7.80 1.84
CA GLU A 125 -5.92 -8.09 0.61
C GLU A 125 -4.44 -8.28 0.93
N ILE A 126 -3.81 -9.23 0.24
CA ILE A 126 -2.37 -9.45 0.31
C ILE A 126 -1.76 -8.83 -0.95
N GLU A 127 -1.08 -7.71 -0.79
CA GLU A 127 -0.28 -7.09 -1.86
C GLU A 127 1.17 -7.59 -1.78
N ILE A 128 1.69 -8.05 -2.90
CA ILE A 128 3.04 -8.60 -3.00
C ILE A 128 3.93 -7.55 -3.64
N LYS A 129 5.00 -7.16 -2.95
CA LYS A 129 5.98 -6.18 -3.41
C LYS A 129 7.38 -6.74 -3.36
N THR A 130 8.19 -6.42 -4.36
CA THR A 130 9.62 -6.67 -4.30
C THR A 130 10.31 -5.47 -3.66
N LEU A 131 11.22 -5.73 -2.73
CA LEU A 131 11.96 -4.73 -1.98
C LEU A 131 12.86 -3.96 -2.94
N ASP A 132 12.84 -2.64 -2.81
CA ASP A 132 13.60 -1.72 -3.63
C ASP A 132 13.27 -1.80 -5.14
N SER A 133 12.11 -2.37 -5.49
CA SER A 133 11.55 -2.32 -6.84
C SER A 133 10.43 -1.29 -6.95
N PHE A 134 10.15 -0.88 -8.18
CA PHE A 134 9.04 -0.01 -8.50
C PHE A 134 8.02 -0.79 -9.32
N ASP A 135 6.79 -0.91 -8.81
CA ASP A 135 5.70 -1.53 -9.57
C ASP A 135 4.87 -0.40 -10.18
N PHE A 136 5.04 -0.20 -11.49
CA PHE A 136 4.13 0.66 -12.23
C PHE A 136 2.99 -0.20 -12.73
N GLU A 137 1.83 -0.12 -12.09
CA GLU A 137 0.61 -0.67 -12.67
C GLU A 137 0.19 0.23 -13.84
N ASP A 138 0.17 -0.36 -15.04
CA ASP A 138 -0.08 0.32 -16.32
C ASP A 138 -1.53 0.65 -16.58
#